data_AF-A0A251TF32-F1
#
_entry.id   AF-A0A251TF32-F1
#
_cell.length_a   1.000
_cell.length_b   1.000
_cell.length_c   1.000
_cell.angle_alpha   90.00
_cell.angle_beta   90.00
_cell.angle_gamma   90.00
#
_symmetry.space_group_name_H-M   'P 1'
#
loop_
_entity.id
_entity.type
_entity.pdbx_description
1 polymer ?
#
loop_
_entity_poly.entity_id
_entity_poly.type
_entity_poly.pdbx_seq_one_letter_code
_entity_poly.pdbx_strand_id
1 'polypeptide(L)'
;MCSSSLLMQILVATFLVFILKGVSGATFTFVNKCSYTVWPGILGQPVLDTTGFELIKGNSRSLQAPAGWSGRFWGRTGCNFDGSGHGSCGTADCGSGEIECKGAGATPPATLAEFTLGSGPSAQDFYDVSLVDGYNIQMIVEVNGGSGGCGTTGCVNDLNRRCPNELKVASGGACRSACEAFGTPEYCCKGAFGSPESCRPTAYSQVFKMACPRSYSYAYDDATSTFTCTAADYIITFCPSLPSGKSGKDLTKPTNGSKSGPLEGFLSNSSLYADLATSDSSAIISPSSTLIFFISVNFFMLVFFTFVS
;
A
#
# COMPACT_ATOMS: atom_id res chain seq x y z
N MET A 1 -11.46 -47.67 38.68
CA MET A 1 -12.32 -46.61 38.10
C MET A 1 -11.66 -45.22 38.11
N CYS A 2 -10.73 -44.89 39.02
CA CYS A 2 -9.96 -43.63 38.95
C CYS A 2 -8.98 -43.52 37.76
N SER A 3 -8.33 -44.63 37.38
CA SER A 3 -7.26 -44.60 36.36
C SER A 3 -7.77 -44.27 34.94
N SER A 4 -8.97 -44.76 34.58
CA SER A 4 -9.59 -44.51 33.27
C SER A 4 -10.06 -43.05 33.09
N SER A 5 -10.51 -42.40 34.17
CA SER A 5 -10.90 -40.99 34.16
C SER A 5 -9.69 -40.06 33.96
N LEU A 6 -8.56 -40.38 34.58
CA LEU A 6 -7.33 -39.59 34.48
C LEU A 6 -6.71 -39.69 33.07
N LEU A 7 -6.71 -40.88 32.48
CA LEU A 7 -6.29 -41.11 31.09
C LEU A 7 -7.12 -40.31 30.08
N MET A 8 -8.44 -40.25 30.27
CA MET A 8 -9.32 -39.48 29.38
C MET A 8 -9.06 -37.97 29.49
N GLN A 9 -8.84 -37.44 30.70
CA GLN A 9 -8.52 -36.03 30.89
C GLN A 9 -7.17 -35.64 30.28
N ILE A 10 -6.16 -36.51 30.38
CA ILE A 10 -4.85 -36.30 29.75
C ILE A 10 -4.97 -36.33 28.22
N LEU A 11 -5.78 -37.23 27.65
CA LEU A 11 -6.05 -37.30 26.21
C LEU A 11 -6.76 -36.05 25.70
N VAL A 12 -7.76 -35.55 26.43
CA VAL A 12 -8.46 -34.30 26.07
C VAL A 12 -7.54 -33.08 26.19
N ALA A 13 -6.73 -33.00 27.24
CA ALA A 13 -5.77 -31.91 27.43
C ALA A 13 -4.67 -31.91 26.36
N THR A 14 -4.12 -33.08 26.02
CA THR A 14 -3.13 -33.20 24.93
C THR A 14 -3.75 -32.88 23.57
N PHE A 15 -4.97 -33.34 23.29
CA PHE A 15 -5.71 -32.98 22.07
C PHE A 15 -5.95 -31.46 21.98
N LEU A 16 -6.35 -30.79 23.07
CA LEU A 16 -6.47 -29.33 23.13
C LEU A 16 -5.12 -28.61 22.88
N VAL A 17 -4.01 -29.13 23.41
CA VAL A 17 -2.67 -28.56 23.16
C VAL A 17 -2.24 -28.74 21.70
N PHE A 18 -2.62 -29.84 21.03
CA PHE A 18 -2.37 -30.03 19.60
C PHE A 18 -3.23 -29.13 18.70
N ILE A 19 -4.44 -28.75 19.13
CA ILE A 19 -5.30 -27.77 18.44
C ILE A 19 -4.78 -26.33 18.61
N LEU A 20 -4.07 -26.03 19.71
CA LEU A 20 -3.45 -24.72 19.96
C LEU A 20 -2.12 -24.51 19.22
N LYS A 21 -1.81 -25.28 18.17
CA LYS A 21 -0.80 -24.84 17.21
C LYS A 21 -1.38 -23.60 16.51
N GLY A 22 -1.02 -22.43 17.03
CA GLY A 22 -1.42 -21.14 16.49
C GLY A 22 -1.20 -21.16 14.98
N VAL A 23 -2.26 -20.82 14.25
CA VAL A 23 -2.15 -20.57 12.81
C VAL A 23 -1.13 -19.44 12.67
N SER A 24 0.04 -19.76 12.12
CA SER A 24 1.01 -18.74 11.72
C SER A 24 0.33 -17.92 10.62
N GLY A 25 0.18 -16.62 10.83
CA GLY A 25 -0.56 -15.72 9.96
C GLY A 25 -0.48 -14.29 10.48
N ALA A 26 -1.17 -13.38 9.80
CA ALA A 26 -1.23 -11.97 10.19
C ALA A 26 -2.68 -11.52 10.30
N THR A 27 -2.95 -10.67 11.29
CA THR A 27 -4.20 -9.94 11.43
C THR A 27 -4.10 -8.62 10.68
N PHE A 28 -5.01 -8.41 9.72
CA PHE A 28 -5.20 -7.12 9.07
C PHE A 28 -6.36 -6.38 9.71
N THR A 29 -6.11 -5.25 10.34
CA THR A 29 -7.15 -4.38 10.93
C THR A 29 -7.36 -3.16 10.04
N PHE A 30 -8.53 -3.08 9.43
CA PHE A 30 -8.96 -1.96 8.61
C PHE A 30 -9.61 -0.91 9.50
N VAL A 31 -9.22 0.35 9.34
CA VAL A 31 -9.74 1.49 10.11
C VAL A 31 -10.18 2.57 9.15
N ASN A 32 -11.46 2.97 9.22
CA ASN A 32 -11.95 4.10 8.44
C ASN A 32 -11.97 5.38 9.28
N LYS A 33 -11.00 6.27 9.07
CA LYS A 33 -10.98 7.62 9.66
C LYS A 33 -11.53 8.70 8.72
N CYS A 34 -12.03 8.32 7.55
CA CYS A 34 -12.63 9.25 6.60
C CYS A 34 -13.94 9.83 7.16
N SER A 35 -14.38 10.96 6.61
CA SER A 35 -15.68 11.55 6.95
C SER A 35 -16.87 10.83 6.30
N TYR A 36 -16.61 9.78 5.51
CA TYR A 36 -17.56 9.02 4.71
C TYR A 36 -17.29 7.52 4.81
N THR A 37 -18.26 6.70 4.41
CA THR A 37 -18.10 5.23 4.32
C THR A 37 -17.12 4.85 3.21
N VAL A 38 -16.26 3.89 3.50
CA VAL A 38 -15.34 3.26 2.53
C VAL A 38 -15.77 1.81 2.37
N TRP A 39 -15.64 1.26 1.17
CA TRP A 39 -15.89 -0.17 0.94
C TRP A 39 -14.59 -0.86 0.57
N PRO A 40 -13.85 -1.43 1.54
CA PRO A 40 -12.64 -2.17 1.23
C PRO A 40 -12.90 -3.29 0.22
N GLY A 41 -11.95 -3.47 -0.70
CA GLY A 41 -11.86 -4.61 -1.61
C GLY A 41 -10.59 -5.39 -1.32
N ILE A 42 -10.65 -6.70 -1.52
CA ILE A 42 -9.57 -7.65 -1.22
C ILE A 42 -9.39 -8.57 -2.41
N LEU A 43 -8.14 -8.68 -2.87
CA LEU A 43 -7.71 -9.67 -3.84
C LEU A 43 -6.46 -10.36 -3.30
N GLY A 44 -6.46 -11.67 -3.20
CA GLY A 44 -5.28 -12.41 -2.78
C GLY A 44 -5.49 -13.91 -2.76
N GLN A 45 -4.40 -14.64 -2.52
CA GLN A 45 -4.39 -16.09 -2.50
C GLN A 45 -3.78 -16.61 -1.17
N PRO A 46 -4.48 -17.54 -0.48
CA PRO A 46 -5.87 -17.94 -0.70
C PRO A 46 -6.87 -16.79 -0.52
N VAL A 47 -8.07 -16.97 -1.07
CA VAL A 47 -9.20 -16.07 -0.81
C VAL A 47 -9.47 -16.06 0.71
N LEU A 48 -9.54 -14.86 1.29
CA LEU A 48 -9.86 -14.66 2.69
C LEU A 48 -11.37 -14.80 2.94
N ASP A 49 -11.81 -14.64 4.19
CA ASP A 49 -13.23 -14.77 4.59
C ASP A 49 -14.19 -13.83 3.84
N THR A 50 -13.68 -12.78 3.19
CA THR A 50 -14.42 -11.84 2.35
C THR A 50 -13.48 -11.24 1.30
N THR A 51 -14.04 -10.88 0.15
CA THR A 51 -13.38 -10.13 -0.94
C THR A 51 -13.81 -8.67 -1.01
N GLY A 52 -14.78 -8.25 -0.18
CA GLY A 52 -15.17 -6.84 -0.06
C GLY A 52 -16.25 -6.63 0.99
N PHE A 53 -16.22 -5.47 1.65
CA PHE A 53 -17.18 -5.16 2.71
C PHE A 53 -17.42 -3.66 2.90
N GLU A 54 -18.48 -3.29 3.62
CA GLU A 54 -18.73 -1.93 4.05
C GLU A 54 -17.95 -1.60 5.33
N LEU A 55 -17.25 -0.47 5.34
CA LEU A 55 -16.57 0.06 6.52
C LEU A 55 -17.03 1.49 6.78
N ILE A 56 -18.01 1.62 7.67
CA ILE A 56 -18.60 2.91 8.07
C ILE A 56 -17.54 3.80 8.74
N LYS A 57 -17.68 5.11 8.58
CA LYS A 57 -16.86 6.12 9.26
C LYS A 57 -16.67 5.79 10.75
N GLY A 58 -15.43 5.85 11.21
CA GLY A 58 -15.05 5.64 12.60
C GLY A 58 -14.96 4.18 13.02
N ASN A 59 -15.42 3.24 12.19
CA ASN A 59 -15.38 1.83 12.50
C ASN A 59 -14.07 1.18 12.06
N SER A 60 -13.82 0.01 12.63
CA SER A 60 -12.77 -0.90 12.24
C SER A 60 -13.29 -2.32 12.04
N ARG A 61 -12.62 -3.09 11.19
CA ARG A 61 -12.87 -4.52 11.00
C ARG A 61 -11.54 -5.24 10.83
N SER A 62 -11.41 -6.42 11.41
CA SER A 62 -10.19 -7.24 11.24
C SER A 62 -10.47 -8.47 10.36
N LEU A 63 -9.46 -8.87 9.60
CA LEU A 63 -9.42 -10.10 8.82
C LEU A 63 -8.15 -10.89 9.20
N GLN A 64 -8.24 -12.21 9.14
CA GLN A 64 -7.10 -13.10 9.32
C GLN A 64 -6.60 -13.56 7.97
N ALA A 65 -5.28 -13.54 7.77
CA ALA A 65 -4.64 -14.14 6.62
C ALA A 65 -3.63 -15.21 7.06
N PRO A 66 -3.57 -16.36 6.37
CA PRO A 66 -2.60 -17.39 6.69
C PRO A 66 -1.18 -16.94 6.32
N ALA A 67 -0.18 -17.56 6.95
CA ALA A 67 1.21 -17.44 6.50
C ALA A 67 1.34 -17.82 5.01
N GLY A 68 2.20 -17.11 4.29
CA GLY A 68 2.32 -17.26 2.85
C GLY A 68 1.25 -16.55 2.02
N TRP A 69 0.27 -15.88 2.63
CA TRP A 69 -0.73 -15.12 1.89
C TRP A 69 -0.09 -13.98 1.10
N SER A 70 -0.48 -13.83 -0.17
CA SER A 70 -0.06 -12.73 -1.01
C SER A 70 -1.29 -12.10 -1.67
N GLY A 71 -1.35 -10.78 -1.66
CA GLY A 71 -2.50 -10.06 -2.14
C GLY A 71 -2.43 -8.55 -1.89
N ARG A 72 -3.55 -7.90 -2.13
CA ARG A 72 -3.71 -6.45 -2.06
C ARG A 72 -5.07 -6.05 -1.53
N PHE A 73 -5.08 -4.89 -0.90
CA PHE A 73 -6.26 -4.24 -0.36
C PHE A 73 -6.40 -2.84 -0.93
N TRP A 74 -7.63 -2.36 -1.08
CA TRP A 74 -7.91 -0.98 -1.50
C TRP A 74 -9.22 -0.50 -0.89
N GLY A 75 -9.46 0.82 -0.93
CA GLY A 75 -10.71 1.43 -0.46
C GLY A 75 -11.54 1.97 -1.62
N ARG A 76 -12.74 1.43 -1.83
CA ARG A 76 -13.72 2.01 -2.78
C ARG A 76 -14.46 3.18 -2.15
N THR A 77 -14.79 4.19 -2.97
CA THR A 77 -15.48 5.41 -2.50
C THR A 77 -16.63 5.79 -3.44
N GLY A 78 -17.58 6.56 -2.91
CA GLY A 78 -18.76 6.99 -3.67
C GLY A 78 -19.62 5.80 -4.12
N CYS A 79 -19.74 4.77 -3.28
CA CYS A 79 -20.48 3.57 -3.59
C CYS A 79 -21.99 3.74 -3.33
N ASN A 80 -22.79 3.10 -4.18
CA ASN A 80 -24.24 3.00 -4.02
C ASN A 80 -24.65 1.55 -4.20
N PHE A 81 -24.74 0.82 -3.09
CA PHE A 81 -25.23 -0.56 -3.05
C PHE A 81 -26.65 -0.61 -2.50
N ASP A 82 -27.50 -1.44 -3.10
CA ASP A 82 -28.85 -1.71 -2.60
C ASP A 82 -28.84 -2.60 -1.35
N GLY A 83 -30.02 -2.86 -0.77
CA GLY A 83 -30.15 -3.72 0.42
C GLY A 83 -29.76 -5.19 0.19
N SER A 84 -29.53 -5.61 -1.05
CA SER A 84 -29.01 -6.93 -1.43
C SER A 84 -27.51 -6.90 -1.76
N GLY A 85 -26.86 -5.74 -1.62
CA GLY A 85 -25.43 -5.56 -1.86
C GLY A 85 -25.05 -5.39 -3.34
N HIS A 86 -25.99 -5.12 -4.24
CA HIS A 86 -25.71 -4.86 -5.66
C HIS A 86 -25.58 -3.38 -5.95
N GLY A 87 -24.62 -3.00 -6.80
CA GLY A 87 -24.31 -1.61 -7.06
C GLY A 87 -22.94 -1.38 -7.66
N SER A 88 -22.44 -0.16 -7.52
CA SER A 88 -21.12 0.23 -8.02
C SER A 88 -20.54 1.39 -7.21
N CYS A 89 -19.25 1.65 -7.41
CA CYS A 89 -18.48 2.70 -6.79
C CYS A 89 -17.94 3.72 -7.80
N GLY A 90 -17.80 4.97 -7.35
CA GLY A 90 -17.24 6.06 -8.17
C GLY A 90 -15.74 5.96 -8.39
N THR A 91 -15.00 5.35 -7.45
CA THR A 91 -13.54 5.14 -7.57
C THR A 91 -13.16 3.74 -7.11
N ALA A 92 -12.15 3.14 -7.75
CA ALA A 92 -11.57 1.85 -7.38
C ALA A 92 -12.58 0.68 -7.38
N ASP A 93 -13.68 0.81 -8.11
CA ASP A 93 -14.71 -0.23 -8.24
C ASP A 93 -14.10 -1.53 -8.79
N CYS A 94 -14.56 -2.68 -8.33
CA CYS A 94 -14.04 -3.97 -8.79
C CYS A 94 -14.85 -4.63 -9.90
N GLY A 95 -15.88 -3.96 -10.42
CA GLY A 95 -16.64 -4.42 -11.59
C GLY A 95 -17.50 -5.66 -11.36
N SER A 96 -17.56 -6.19 -10.14
CA SER A 96 -18.38 -7.36 -9.79
C SER A 96 -19.87 -7.05 -9.77
N GLY A 97 -20.24 -5.76 -9.70
CA GLY A 97 -21.62 -5.31 -9.48
C GLY A 97 -22.11 -5.53 -8.05
N GLU A 98 -21.23 -5.92 -7.12
CA GLU A 98 -21.55 -6.29 -5.74
C GLU A 98 -20.54 -5.72 -4.73
N ILE A 99 -20.91 -5.75 -3.44
CA ILE A 99 -19.97 -5.44 -2.36
C ILE A 99 -18.77 -6.41 -2.39
N GLU A 100 -18.99 -7.69 -2.63
CA GLU A 100 -17.94 -8.69 -2.79
C GLU A 100 -17.26 -8.55 -4.16
N CYS A 101 -15.93 -8.53 -4.21
CA CYS A 101 -15.18 -8.38 -5.46
C CYS A 101 -14.95 -9.70 -6.21
N LYS A 102 -15.17 -10.87 -5.58
CA LYS A 102 -15.19 -12.19 -6.24
C LYS A 102 -13.95 -12.50 -7.09
N GLY A 103 -12.78 -12.07 -6.62
CA GLY A 103 -11.51 -12.27 -7.32
C GLY A 103 -11.19 -11.21 -8.39
N ALA A 104 -12.05 -10.20 -8.58
CA ALA A 104 -11.74 -9.04 -9.40
C ALA A 104 -10.88 -8.02 -8.62
N GLY A 105 -9.94 -7.39 -9.32
CA GLY A 105 -9.14 -6.29 -8.79
C GLY A 105 -9.85 -4.94 -8.86
N ALA A 106 -9.26 -3.92 -8.24
CA ALA A 106 -9.72 -2.54 -8.39
C ALA A 106 -9.57 -2.06 -9.84
N THR A 107 -10.57 -1.34 -10.35
CA THR A 107 -10.44 -0.53 -11.56
C THR A 107 -9.67 0.74 -11.21
N PRO A 108 -8.48 0.98 -11.79
CA PRO A 108 -7.72 2.20 -11.53
C PRO A 108 -8.50 3.48 -11.88
N PRO A 109 -8.20 4.62 -11.24
CA PRO A 109 -7.15 4.82 -10.25
C PRO A 109 -7.49 4.30 -8.85
N ALA A 110 -6.53 3.62 -8.21
CA ALA A 110 -6.68 3.06 -6.88
C ALA A 110 -5.37 3.10 -6.09
N THR A 111 -5.45 3.58 -4.84
CA THR A 111 -4.37 3.41 -3.87
C THR A 111 -4.41 1.99 -3.32
N LEU A 112 -3.30 1.24 -3.44
CA LEU A 112 -3.21 -0.17 -3.06
C LEU A 112 -2.33 -0.35 -1.82
N ALA A 113 -2.69 -1.28 -0.94
CA ALA A 113 -1.82 -1.78 0.12
C ALA A 113 -1.53 -3.24 -0.20
N GLU A 114 -0.26 -3.56 -0.41
CA GLU A 114 0.18 -4.81 -1.04
C GLU A 114 1.02 -5.60 -0.04
N PHE A 115 0.84 -6.92 -0.02
CA PHE A 115 1.46 -7.80 0.96
C PHE A 115 1.88 -9.12 0.34
N THR A 116 3.02 -9.63 0.80
CA THR A 116 3.42 -11.03 0.66
C THR A 116 3.93 -11.49 2.02
N LEU A 117 3.13 -12.30 2.71
CA LEU A 117 3.44 -12.80 4.04
C LEU A 117 4.43 -13.97 3.96
N GLY A 118 5.36 -14.00 4.90
CA GLY A 118 6.36 -15.05 5.01
C GLY A 118 5.74 -16.41 5.37
N SER A 119 6.22 -17.47 4.74
CA SER A 119 5.87 -18.86 5.09
C SER A 119 6.82 -19.40 6.17
N GLY A 120 6.54 -19.11 7.44
CA GLY A 120 7.23 -19.72 8.59
C GLY A 120 7.67 -18.72 9.67
N PRO A 121 8.18 -19.21 10.81
CA PRO A 121 8.38 -18.39 12.02
C PRO A 121 9.39 -17.24 11.88
N SER A 122 10.32 -17.36 10.94
CA SER A 122 11.37 -16.37 10.67
C SER A 122 11.31 -15.81 9.25
N ALA A 123 10.26 -16.13 8.50
CA ALA A 123 10.08 -15.61 7.17
C ALA A 123 9.67 -14.13 7.27
N GLN A 124 10.22 -13.30 6.39
CA GLN A 124 9.87 -11.90 6.31
C GLN A 124 8.63 -11.70 5.46
N ASP A 125 7.75 -10.85 5.96
CA ASP A 125 6.68 -10.25 5.18
C ASP A 125 7.28 -9.10 4.36
N PHE A 126 6.78 -8.93 3.15
CA PHE A 126 7.00 -7.75 2.32
C PHE A 126 5.69 -7.01 2.17
N TYR A 127 5.71 -5.70 2.37
CA TYR A 127 4.52 -4.88 2.25
C TYR A 127 4.84 -3.45 1.83
N ASP A 128 3.85 -2.82 1.21
CA ASP A 128 3.93 -1.45 0.76
C ASP A 128 2.53 -0.84 0.57
N VAL A 129 2.51 0.48 0.37
CA VAL A 129 1.38 1.16 -0.24
C VAL A 129 1.84 1.69 -1.59
N SER A 130 1.08 1.35 -2.61
CA SER A 130 1.42 1.59 -4.01
C SER A 130 0.44 2.56 -4.67
N LEU A 131 1.03 3.49 -5.43
CA LEU A 131 0.34 4.45 -6.29
C LEU A 131 0.64 4.19 -7.77
N VAL A 132 1.18 3.02 -8.11
CA VAL A 132 1.45 2.59 -9.49
C VAL A 132 0.15 2.59 -10.31
N ASP A 133 -0.94 2.17 -9.67
CA ASP A 133 -2.29 2.17 -10.24
C ASP A 133 -3.04 3.48 -9.93
N GLY A 134 -2.34 4.54 -9.57
CA GLY A 134 -2.92 5.85 -9.28
C GLY A 134 -3.32 6.03 -7.82
N TYR A 135 -4.21 6.99 -7.58
CA TYR A 135 -4.61 7.41 -6.25
C TYR A 135 -6.09 7.77 -6.20
N ASN A 136 -6.79 7.34 -5.17
CA ASN A 136 -8.16 7.77 -4.90
C ASN A 136 -8.37 8.20 -3.44
N ILE A 137 -7.66 7.60 -2.49
CA ILE A 137 -7.87 7.81 -1.06
C ILE A 137 -6.54 7.78 -0.30
N GLN A 138 -6.42 8.61 0.75
CA GLN A 138 -5.29 8.50 1.67
C GLN A 138 -5.31 7.12 2.35
N MET A 139 -4.17 6.45 2.40
CA MET A 139 -4.03 5.16 3.07
C MET A 139 -2.63 5.03 3.67
N ILE A 140 -2.57 4.51 4.88
CA ILE A 140 -1.31 4.05 5.49
C ILE A 140 -1.46 2.61 5.99
N VAL A 141 -0.33 1.92 6.04
CA VAL A 141 -0.16 0.65 6.73
C VAL A 141 0.81 0.87 7.88
N GLU A 142 0.30 0.67 9.09
CA GLU A 142 1.09 0.63 10.32
C GLU A 142 1.30 -0.82 10.75
N VAL A 143 2.42 -1.09 11.40
CA VAL A 143 2.78 -2.42 11.88
C VAL A 143 2.49 -2.48 13.39
N ASN A 144 1.85 -3.55 13.84
CA ASN A 144 1.62 -3.84 15.24
C ASN A 144 2.42 -5.07 15.68
N GLY A 145 3.39 -4.88 16.56
CA GLY A 145 4.32 -5.93 16.97
C GLY A 145 5.39 -6.21 15.90
N GLY A 146 5.85 -7.46 15.87
CA GLY A 146 6.90 -7.93 14.96
C GLY A 146 8.31 -7.45 15.27
N SER A 147 9.24 -7.83 14.40
CA SER A 147 10.66 -7.46 14.50
C SER A 147 11.29 -7.26 13.12
N GLY A 148 12.37 -6.48 13.05
CA GLY A 148 13.03 -6.09 11.80
C GLY A 148 12.73 -4.64 11.42
N GLY A 149 12.55 -4.37 10.12
CA GLY A 149 12.36 -3.02 9.60
C GLY A 149 11.05 -2.36 10.06
N CYS A 150 9.93 -3.11 9.96
CA CYS A 150 8.60 -2.82 10.52
C CYS A 150 8.16 -1.35 10.42
N GLY A 151 8.48 -0.70 9.30
CA GLY A 151 8.22 0.72 9.08
C GLY A 151 6.81 0.97 8.54
N THR A 152 6.18 2.06 8.99
CA THR A 152 4.91 2.51 8.41
C THR A 152 5.07 2.87 6.93
N THR A 153 4.14 2.51 6.07
CA THR A 153 4.14 2.85 4.64
C THR A 153 2.84 3.54 4.26
N GLY A 154 2.84 4.36 3.20
CA GLY A 154 1.62 5.02 2.72
C GLY A 154 1.67 6.51 2.53
N CYS A 155 0.49 7.04 2.23
CA CYS A 155 0.25 8.43 1.91
C CYS A 155 -0.80 9.06 2.81
N VAL A 156 -0.33 9.96 3.67
CA VAL A 156 -1.15 10.82 4.53
C VAL A 156 -1.67 12.06 3.81
N ASN A 157 -0.99 12.49 2.74
CA ASN A 157 -1.36 13.68 2.00
C ASN A 157 -2.50 13.39 1.02
N ASP A 158 -3.39 14.36 0.85
CA ASP A 158 -4.43 14.32 -0.17
C ASP A 158 -3.84 14.64 -1.55
N LEU A 159 -3.40 13.60 -2.27
CA LEU A 159 -2.75 13.73 -3.58
C LEU A 159 -3.69 14.31 -4.64
N ASN A 160 -5.02 14.19 -4.47
CA ASN A 160 -5.99 14.81 -5.39
C ASN A 160 -5.81 16.34 -5.49
N ARG A 161 -5.31 16.99 -4.44
CA ARG A 161 -5.02 18.44 -4.43
C ARG A 161 -3.80 18.83 -5.24
N ARG A 162 -2.93 17.87 -5.55
CA ARG A 162 -1.70 18.04 -6.33
C ARG A 162 -1.72 17.28 -7.66
N CYS A 163 -2.86 16.67 -8.00
CA CYS A 163 -3.00 15.89 -9.22
C CYS A 163 -2.82 16.79 -10.46
N PRO A 164 -1.88 16.48 -11.37
CA PRO A 164 -1.76 17.14 -12.66
C PRO A 164 -3.07 17.08 -13.44
N ASN A 165 -3.39 18.11 -14.24
CA ASN A 165 -4.71 18.24 -14.87
C ASN A 165 -5.02 17.07 -15.83
N GLU A 166 -4.01 16.65 -16.58
CA GLU A 166 -4.01 15.51 -17.49
C GLU A 166 -4.27 14.16 -16.78
N LEU A 167 -3.94 14.07 -15.49
CA LEU A 167 -4.15 12.87 -14.67
C LEU A 167 -5.45 12.89 -13.87
N LYS A 168 -6.20 14.00 -13.85
CA LYS A 168 -7.48 14.06 -13.11
C LYS A 168 -8.57 13.22 -13.78
N VAL A 169 -9.28 12.42 -13.00
CA VAL A 169 -10.51 11.76 -13.47
C VAL A 169 -11.63 12.80 -13.62
N ALA A 170 -12.49 12.61 -14.64
CA ALA A 170 -13.55 13.57 -14.96
C ALA A 170 -14.60 13.72 -13.83
N SER A 171 -14.86 12.63 -13.12
CA SER A 171 -15.73 12.59 -11.92
C SER A 171 -15.12 13.30 -10.70
N GLY A 172 -13.84 13.69 -10.76
CA GLY A 172 -13.09 14.20 -9.61
C GLY A 172 -12.77 13.13 -8.55
N GLY A 173 -12.02 13.51 -7.52
CA GLY A 173 -11.77 12.65 -6.36
C GLY A 173 -10.77 11.50 -6.58
N ALA A 174 -10.13 11.41 -7.75
CA ALA A 174 -9.02 10.49 -7.98
C ALA A 174 -8.01 11.04 -9.00
N CYS A 175 -6.81 10.47 -8.98
CA CYS A 175 -5.67 10.83 -9.81
C CYS A 175 -5.09 9.60 -10.48
N ARG A 176 -5.13 9.57 -11.81
CA ARG A 176 -4.50 8.55 -12.64
C ARG A 176 -2.99 8.52 -12.43
N SER A 177 -2.36 7.36 -12.52
CA SER A 177 -0.92 7.31 -12.76
C SER A 177 -0.63 7.65 -14.23
N ALA A 178 0.63 7.94 -14.55
CA ALA A 178 1.01 8.17 -15.95
C ALA A 178 0.84 6.92 -16.82
N CYS A 179 1.05 5.72 -16.26
CA CYS A 179 0.83 4.48 -16.99
C CYS A 179 -0.64 4.35 -17.39
N GLU A 180 -1.56 4.56 -16.45
CA GLU A 180 -2.99 4.43 -16.74
C GLU A 180 -3.48 5.55 -17.67
N ALA A 181 -2.97 6.77 -17.54
CA ALA A 181 -3.39 7.88 -18.39
C ALA A 181 -2.87 7.80 -19.84
N PHE A 182 -1.64 7.30 -20.04
CA PHE A 182 -0.96 7.39 -21.34
C PHE A 182 -0.64 6.03 -21.96
N GLY A 183 -0.57 4.96 -21.17
CA GLY A 183 -0.32 3.59 -21.64
C GLY A 183 1.04 3.35 -22.29
N THR A 184 1.99 4.30 -22.21
CA THR A 184 3.27 4.17 -22.91
C THR A 184 4.22 3.22 -22.17
N PRO A 185 5.11 2.51 -22.89
CA PRO A 185 6.08 1.60 -22.28
C PRO A 185 6.95 2.25 -21.20
N GLU A 186 7.31 3.52 -21.35
CA GLU A 186 8.11 4.31 -20.41
C GLU A 186 7.41 4.47 -19.06
N TYR A 187 6.10 4.78 -19.08
CA TYR A 187 5.34 4.99 -17.85
C TYR A 187 4.89 3.68 -17.21
N CYS A 188 4.64 2.67 -18.03
CA CYS A 188 4.18 1.36 -17.58
C CYS A 188 5.32 0.37 -17.30
N CYS A 189 6.57 0.77 -17.52
CA CYS A 189 7.75 -0.08 -17.39
C CYS A 189 7.62 -1.41 -18.18
N LYS A 190 7.27 -1.32 -19.46
CA LYS A 190 7.08 -2.48 -20.36
C LYS A 190 8.11 -2.50 -21.48
N GLY A 191 8.35 -3.69 -22.05
CA GLY A 191 9.23 -3.87 -23.20
C GLY A 191 10.66 -3.41 -22.92
N ALA A 192 11.15 -2.42 -23.69
CA ALA A 192 12.49 -1.85 -23.48
C ALA A 192 12.68 -1.21 -22.09
N PHE A 193 11.58 -0.84 -21.43
CA PHE A 193 11.53 -0.28 -20.08
C PHE A 193 11.18 -1.34 -19.02
N GLY A 194 11.33 -2.63 -19.34
CA GLY A 194 11.00 -3.74 -18.42
C GLY A 194 12.06 -4.07 -17.37
N SER A 195 12.96 -3.13 -17.05
CA SER A 195 13.94 -3.31 -15.97
C SER A 195 14.13 -2.03 -15.14
N PRO A 196 14.62 -2.15 -13.89
CA PRO A 196 14.92 -0.98 -13.05
C PRO A 196 15.95 -0.02 -13.70
N GLU A 197 16.86 -0.54 -14.51
CA GLU A 197 17.89 0.25 -15.18
C GLU A 197 17.33 1.09 -16.34
N SER A 198 16.28 0.59 -17.01
CA SER A 198 15.69 1.25 -18.17
C SER A 198 14.45 2.07 -17.83
N CYS A 199 13.64 1.66 -16.84
CA CYS A 199 12.49 2.45 -16.39
C CYS A 199 12.87 3.40 -15.25
N ARG A 200 13.07 4.67 -15.58
CA ARG A 200 13.49 5.71 -14.63
C ARG A 200 12.30 6.52 -14.12
N PRO A 201 12.42 7.17 -12.94
CA PRO A 201 11.41 8.10 -12.46
C PRO A 201 11.11 9.18 -13.51
N THR A 202 9.84 9.55 -13.63
CA THR A 202 9.36 10.57 -14.57
C THR A 202 8.85 11.78 -13.80
N ALA A 203 8.59 12.90 -14.50
CA ALA A 203 7.98 14.07 -13.86
C ALA A 203 6.67 13.72 -13.12
N TYR A 204 5.87 12.80 -13.68
CA TYR A 204 4.62 12.35 -13.07
C TYR A 204 4.85 11.49 -11.82
N SER A 205 5.73 10.49 -11.86
CA SER A 205 5.99 9.68 -10.67
C SER A 205 6.66 10.49 -9.56
N GLN A 206 7.46 11.50 -9.91
CA GLN A 206 8.03 12.44 -8.93
C GLN A 206 6.96 13.28 -8.23
N VAL A 207 5.88 13.70 -8.90
CA VAL A 207 4.75 14.38 -8.24
C VAL A 207 4.13 13.49 -7.16
N PHE A 208 3.93 12.22 -7.48
CA PHE A 208 3.38 11.22 -6.56
C PHE A 208 4.36 11.00 -5.39
N LYS A 209 5.65 10.84 -5.68
CA LYS A 209 6.68 10.62 -4.67
C LYS A 209 6.84 11.79 -3.71
N MET A 210 6.82 13.02 -4.22
CA MET A 210 6.91 14.23 -3.38
C MET A 210 5.72 14.38 -2.44
N ALA A 211 4.53 13.95 -2.86
CA ALA A 211 3.36 13.94 -1.99
C ALA A 211 3.39 12.78 -1.00
N CYS A 212 3.87 11.61 -1.42
CA CYS A 212 3.79 10.35 -0.69
C CYS A 212 5.18 9.66 -0.69
N PRO A 213 6.17 10.18 0.06
CA PRO A 213 7.56 9.71 -0.03
C PRO A 213 7.77 8.27 0.46
N ARG A 214 6.81 7.72 1.20
CA ARG A 214 6.82 6.35 1.74
C ARG A 214 5.85 5.42 0.98
N SER A 215 5.53 5.74 -0.27
CA SER A 215 4.72 4.92 -1.16
C SER A 215 5.47 4.68 -2.47
N TYR A 216 5.15 3.57 -3.14
CA TYR A 216 5.57 3.37 -4.52
C TYR A 216 4.91 4.42 -5.41
N SER A 217 5.73 5.11 -6.20
CA SER A 217 5.26 6.10 -7.16
C SER A 217 5.28 5.62 -8.63
N TYR A 218 6.00 4.53 -8.90
CA TYR A 218 6.07 3.81 -10.18
C TYR A 218 6.64 2.40 -9.93
N ALA A 219 6.64 1.52 -10.93
CA ALA A 219 6.86 0.08 -10.76
C ALA A 219 8.21 -0.34 -10.16
N TYR A 220 9.27 0.47 -10.26
CA TYR A 220 10.61 0.13 -9.74
C TYR A 220 11.10 1.09 -8.63
N ASP A 221 10.17 1.65 -7.86
CA ASP A 221 10.46 2.56 -6.72
C ASP A 221 10.84 1.80 -5.43
N ASP A 222 11.65 0.75 -5.52
CA ASP A 222 11.86 -0.19 -4.40
C ASP A 222 12.61 0.43 -3.22
N ALA A 223 13.68 1.19 -3.50
CA ALA A 223 14.68 1.62 -2.52
C ALA A 223 14.11 2.39 -1.31
N THR A 224 12.92 2.98 -1.45
CA THR A 224 12.27 3.76 -0.38
C THR A 224 10.82 3.34 -0.10
N SER A 225 10.34 2.30 -0.76
CA SER A 225 8.90 1.98 -0.79
C SER A 225 8.58 0.54 -0.43
N THR A 226 9.53 -0.39 -0.50
CA THR A 226 9.37 -1.74 0.04
C THR A 226 9.70 -1.77 1.52
N PHE A 227 8.82 -2.35 2.33
CA PHE A 227 9.04 -2.54 3.75
C PHE A 227 8.99 -4.02 4.11
N THR A 228 9.78 -4.39 5.11
CA THR A 228 9.82 -5.77 5.61
C THR A 228 9.57 -5.82 7.10
N CYS A 229 8.93 -6.88 7.56
CA CYS A 229 8.75 -7.16 8.98
C CYS A 229 8.61 -8.67 9.19
N THR A 230 8.87 -9.15 10.40
CA THR A 230 8.70 -10.57 10.76
C THR A 230 7.70 -10.69 11.90
N ALA A 231 6.74 -11.61 11.75
CA ALA A 231 5.75 -11.97 12.76
C ALA A 231 4.95 -10.76 13.30
N ALA A 232 4.34 -10.01 12.38
CA ALA A 232 3.57 -8.81 12.71
C ALA A 232 2.10 -8.90 12.29
N ASP A 233 1.28 -8.09 12.97
CA ASP A 233 -0.05 -7.71 12.52
C ASP A 233 0.03 -6.33 11.84
N TYR A 234 -0.99 -6.01 11.03
CA TYR A 234 -1.00 -4.79 10.22
C TYR A 234 -2.30 -4.01 10.41
N ILE A 235 -2.18 -2.69 10.48
CA ILE A 235 -3.30 -1.75 10.58
C ILE A 235 -3.35 -0.91 9.32
N ILE A 236 -4.40 -1.11 8.51
CA ILE A 236 -4.66 -0.38 7.28
C ILE A 236 -5.64 0.75 7.60
N THR A 237 -5.16 1.99 7.59
CA THR A 237 -5.97 3.16 7.94
C THR A 237 -6.28 3.99 6.69
N PHE A 238 -7.57 4.16 6.40
CA PHE A 238 -8.07 5.12 5.40
C PHE A 238 -8.22 6.50 6.03
N CYS A 239 -7.82 7.56 5.30
CA CYS A 239 -7.82 8.95 5.77
C CYS A 239 -7.12 9.15 7.14
N PRO A 240 -5.86 8.70 7.29
CA PRO A 240 -5.13 8.89 8.54
C PRO A 240 -4.99 10.39 8.86
N SER A 241 -5.16 10.73 10.13
CA SER A 241 -4.87 12.07 10.61
C SER A 241 -3.37 12.23 10.83
N LEU A 242 -2.79 13.34 10.38
CA LEU A 242 -1.50 13.77 10.88
C LEU A 242 -1.64 14.06 12.39
N PRO A 243 -0.68 13.66 13.24
CA PRO A 243 -0.70 14.05 14.64
C PRO A 243 -0.86 15.56 14.73
N SER A 244 -1.89 16.01 15.45
CA SER A 244 -2.14 17.44 15.69
C SER A 244 -1.05 17.98 16.61
N GLY A 245 0.10 18.33 16.02
CA GLY A 245 1.29 18.77 16.74
C GLY A 245 2.16 19.66 15.87
N LYS A 246 1.91 20.97 15.95
CA LYS A 246 2.59 22.12 15.32
C LYS A 246 1.98 22.60 14.00
N SER A 247 0.76 23.12 14.12
CA SER A 247 0.32 24.28 13.31
C SER A 247 1.33 25.43 13.46
N GLY A 248 1.49 26.18 12.37
CA GLY A 248 2.59 27.09 12.10
C GLY A 248 2.99 28.04 13.23
N LYS A 249 4.31 28.18 13.41
CA LYS A 249 4.88 29.45 13.86
C LYS A 249 4.92 30.38 12.66
N ASP A 250 3.97 31.31 12.66
CA ASP A 250 4.17 32.73 12.37
C ASP A 250 5.60 33.07 11.93
N LEU A 251 5.79 33.25 10.62
CA LEU A 251 6.89 34.02 10.08
C LEU A 251 6.28 35.30 9.53
N THR A 252 6.48 36.32 10.34
CA THR A 252 6.19 37.72 10.15
C THR A 252 6.55 38.25 8.76
N LYS A 253 5.63 39.07 8.25
CA LYS A 253 5.75 40.02 7.13
C LYS A 253 7.10 40.79 7.13
N PRO A 254 7.69 41.06 5.96
CA PRO A 254 7.79 42.45 5.51
C PRO A 254 7.33 42.70 4.06
N THR A 255 7.17 43.99 3.80
CA THR A 255 6.46 44.72 2.73
C THR A 255 7.18 44.87 1.39
N ASN A 256 6.35 45.13 0.36
CA ASN A 256 6.54 45.96 -0.85
C ASN A 256 7.27 45.41 -2.10
N GLY A 257 6.59 45.52 -3.25
CA GLY A 257 7.20 45.61 -4.59
C GLY A 257 6.34 45.03 -5.72
N SER A 258 5.83 45.88 -6.60
CA SER A 258 4.92 45.56 -7.72
C SER A 258 5.68 45.29 -9.04
N LYS A 259 5.20 44.33 -9.87
CA LYS A 259 4.84 44.45 -11.32
C LYS A 259 5.10 43.19 -12.20
N SER A 260 4.01 42.72 -12.84
CA SER A 260 3.81 42.19 -14.22
C SER A 260 4.76 41.20 -14.92
N GLY A 261 4.18 40.11 -15.47
CA GLY A 261 4.64 39.45 -16.72
C GLY A 261 4.75 37.92 -16.66
N PRO A 262 4.30 37.13 -17.66
CA PRO A 262 3.98 35.71 -17.50
C PRO A 262 5.11 34.74 -17.88
N LEU A 263 5.04 33.54 -17.29
CA LEU A 263 5.68 32.29 -17.73
C LEU A 263 7.21 32.19 -17.56
N GLU A 264 7.70 32.31 -16.33
CA GLU A 264 9.07 31.84 -15.97
C GLU A 264 9.21 31.52 -14.46
N GLY A 265 8.13 31.04 -13.82
CA GLY A 265 8.05 30.93 -12.35
C GLY A 265 8.18 29.53 -11.74
N PHE A 266 8.41 28.47 -12.52
CA PHE A 266 8.34 27.09 -12.00
C PHE A 266 9.69 26.41 -11.71
N LEU A 267 10.84 27.05 -11.99
CA LEU A 267 12.17 26.42 -11.86
C LEU A 267 13.18 27.20 -11.00
N SER A 268 12.73 28.06 -10.08
CA SER A 268 13.64 28.75 -9.15
C SER A 268 13.15 28.65 -7.71
N ASN A 269 13.40 27.49 -7.11
CA ASN A 269 13.70 27.37 -5.69
C ASN A 269 14.34 26.01 -5.39
N SER A 270 15.46 25.73 -6.07
CA SER A 270 16.35 24.63 -5.75
C SER A 270 17.46 25.13 -4.83
N SER A 271 17.17 25.21 -3.54
CA SER A 271 18.20 25.30 -2.49
C SER A 271 17.96 24.20 -1.45
N LEU A 272 17.94 22.95 -1.92
CA LEU A 272 18.03 21.76 -1.08
C LEU A 272 18.72 20.59 -1.79
N TYR A 273 19.60 20.91 -2.74
CA TYR A 273 20.54 19.98 -3.36
C TYR A 273 21.95 20.50 -3.13
N ALA A 274 22.53 20.13 -2.00
CA ALA A 274 23.97 20.24 -1.77
C ALA A 274 24.54 19.23 -0.73
N ASP A 275 23.75 18.41 -0.04
CA ASP A 275 24.28 17.52 1.02
C ASP A 275 23.75 16.07 0.96
N LEU A 276 23.89 15.40 -0.19
CA LEU A 276 23.82 13.93 -0.20
C LEU A 276 24.70 13.33 -1.31
N ALA A 277 25.99 13.67 -1.27
CA ALA A 277 27.01 12.98 -2.07
C ALA A 277 28.35 13.01 -1.32
N THR A 278 28.48 12.15 -0.31
CA THR A 278 29.71 11.41 0.04
C THR A 278 29.42 10.53 1.26
N SER A 279 29.28 9.23 1.04
CA SER A 279 29.47 8.23 2.09
C SER A 279 30.24 7.09 1.45
N ASP A 280 31.57 7.21 1.53
CA ASP A 280 32.50 6.13 1.30
C ASP A 280 32.31 5.11 2.45
N SER A 281 32.13 3.83 2.12
CA SER A 281 32.12 2.75 3.11
C SER A 281 32.55 1.46 2.45
N SER A 282 33.87 1.28 2.43
CA SER A 282 34.55 0.01 2.35
C SER A 282 34.05 -0.92 3.47
N ALA A 283 33.11 -1.80 3.14
CA ALA A 283 32.75 -2.94 3.97
C ALA A 283 32.71 -4.21 3.11
N ILE A 284 33.47 -5.19 3.54
CA ILE A 284 33.72 -6.47 2.87
C ILE A 284 32.40 -7.26 2.79
N ILE A 285 31.88 -7.49 1.58
CA ILE A 285 30.64 -8.26 1.34
C ILE A 285 30.99 -9.73 1.07
N SER A 286 30.43 -10.62 1.88
CA SER A 286 30.38 -12.07 1.66
C SER A 286 29.42 -12.41 0.51
N PRO A 287 29.77 -13.31 -0.43
CA PRO A 287 29.05 -13.50 -1.70
C PRO A 287 27.72 -14.26 -1.62
N SER A 288 27.19 -14.56 -0.43
CA SER A 288 25.98 -15.39 -0.28
C SER A 288 24.66 -14.61 -0.14
N SER A 289 24.72 -13.33 0.25
CA SER A 289 23.53 -12.53 0.58
C SER A 289 22.93 -11.74 -0.59
N THR A 290 23.71 -11.44 -1.64
CA THR A 290 23.22 -10.71 -2.82
C THR A 290 22.34 -11.58 -3.70
N LEU A 291 22.63 -12.87 -3.84
CA LEU A 291 21.88 -13.77 -4.71
C LEU A 291 20.43 -14.01 -4.22
N ILE A 292 20.21 -14.05 -2.90
CA ILE A 292 18.88 -14.26 -2.31
C ILE A 292 18.00 -13.01 -2.51
N PHE A 293 18.57 -11.81 -2.40
CA PHE A 293 17.87 -10.55 -2.60
C PHE A 293 17.42 -10.36 -4.06
N PHE A 294 18.27 -10.71 -5.04
CA PHE A 294 17.91 -10.65 -6.46
C PHE A 294 16.84 -11.67 -6.87
N ILE A 295 16.82 -12.86 -6.23
CA ILE A 295 15.82 -13.90 -6.52
C ILE A 295 14.45 -13.52 -5.94
N SER A 296 14.38 -12.93 -4.74
CA SER A 296 13.10 -12.48 -4.16
C SER A 296 12.48 -11.29 -4.91
N VAL A 297 13.31 -10.35 -5.39
CA VAL A 297 12.85 -9.20 -6.19
C VAL A 297 12.30 -9.63 -7.55
N ASN A 298 12.95 -10.58 -8.23
CA ASN A 298 12.43 -11.13 -9.49
C ASN A 298 11.17 -11.96 -9.28
N PHE A 299 11.04 -12.69 -8.17
CA PHE A 299 9.81 -13.42 -7.85
C PHE A 299 8.64 -12.46 -7.57
N PHE A 300 8.88 -11.36 -6.83
CA PHE A 300 7.87 -10.34 -6.59
C PHE A 300 7.37 -9.71 -7.89
N MET A 301 8.27 -9.28 -8.79
CA MET A 301 7.88 -8.73 -10.10
C MET A 301 7.18 -9.76 -11.00
N LEU A 302 7.62 -11.01 -11.03
CA LEU A 302 7.03 -12.05 -11.88
C LEU A 302 5.62 -12.45 -11.41
N VAL A 303 5.41 -12.53 -10.09
CA VAL A 303 4.09 -12.74 -9.48
C VAL A 303 3.19 -11.52 -9.75
N PHE A 304 3.71 -10.31 -9.57
CA PHE A 304 2.93 -9.09 -9.83
C PHE A 304 2.48 -8.97 -11.29
N PHE A 305 3.36 -9.21 -12.26
CA PHE A 305 3.02 -9.16 -13.69
C PHE A 305 2.08 -10.28 -14.15
N THR A 306 2.07 -11.44 -13.48
CA THR A 306 1.11 -12.51 -13.81
C THR A 306 -0.31 -12.23 -13.30
N PHE A 307 -0.49 -11.27 -12.38
CA PHE A 307 -1.81 -10.84 -11.89
C PHE A 307 -2.29 -9.47 -12.43
N VAL A 308 -1.50 -8.80 -13.28
CA VAL A 308 -1.82 -7.52 -13.95
C VAL A 308 -2.16 -7.74 -15.44
N SER A 309 -2.73 -8.89 -15.78
CA SER A 309 -3.37 -9.16 -17.09
C SER A 309 -4.80 -9.63 -16.90
#